data_AF-A0A9R0EGX3-F1
#
_entry.id   AF-A0A9R0EGX3-F1
#
_cell.length_a   1.000
_cell.length_b   1.000
_cell.length_c   1.000
_cell.angle_alpha   90.00
_cell.angle_beta   90.00
_cell.angle_gamma   90.00
#
_symmetry.space_group_name_H-M   'P 1'
#
loop_
_entity.id
_entity.type
_entity.pdbx_description
1 polymer ?
#
loop_
_entity_poly.entity_id
_entity_poly.type
_entity_poly.pdbx_seq_one_letter_code
_entity_poly.pdbx_strand_id
1 'polypeptide(L)'
;MAISRLSLIKFLELVLTCSCVALHYHSYDSDAQTGMLVTGTFVGYLIIFAGAAAGYVMQTPSHKRVDIFYSLVGVALFVSSGALIIDKYQNASKSDWRDKNLAKASLAIINGALLLIDAVLTQRGG
;
A
#
# COMPACT_ATOMS: atom_id res chain seq x y z
N MET A 1 18.94 -17.02 -11.71
CA MET A 1 17.97 -16.14 -11.01
C MET A 1 18.41 -14.70 -11.20
N ALA A 2 17.81 -13.97 -12.14
CA ALA A 2 17.98 -12.54 -12.19
C ALA A 2 16.83 -11.94 -11.39
N ILE A 3 17.12 -11.44 -10.18
CA ILE A 3 16.20 -10.54 -9.48
C ILE A 3 16.12 -9.30 -10.39
N SER A 4 15.07 -9.24 -11.22
CA SER A 4 14.83 -8.08 -12.06
C SER A 4 14.44 -6.91 -11.17
N ARG A 5 14.74 -5.68 -11.59
CA ARG A 5 14.41 -4.46 -10.83
C ARG A 5 12.93 -4.41 -10.44
N LEU A 6 12.05 -4.96 -11.29
CA LEU A 6 10.61 -5.15 -11.04
C LEU A 6 10.31 -6.04 -9.83
N SER A 7 11.02 -7.17 -9.66
CA SER A 7 10.81 -8.05 -8.52
C SER A 7 11.20 -7.39 -7.19
N LEU A 8 12.17 -6.48 -7.21
CA LEU A 8 12.65 -5.78 -6.01
C LEU A 8 11.64 -4.70 -5.56
N ILE A 9 11.02 -4.00 -6.50
CA ILE A 9 9.97 -3.00 -6.22
C ILE A 9 8.75 -3.66 -5.57
N LYS A 10 8.26 -4.77 -6.12
CA LYS A 10 7.12 -5.50 -5.55
C LYS A 10 7.37 -6.01 -4.13
N PHE A 11 8.60 -6.44 -3.85
CA PHE A 11 8.97 -6.85 -2.50
C PHE A 11 8.96 -5.65 -1.54
N LEU A 12 9.35 -4.48 -2.02
CA LEU A 12 9.38 -3.23 -1.26
C LEU A 12 7.95 -2.72 -0.97
N GLU A 13 7.04 -2.82 -1.95
CA GLU A 13 5.60 -2.54 -1.78
C GLU A 13 4.94 -3.46 -0.74
N LEU A 14 5.30 -4.75 -0.77
CA LEU A 14 4.83 -5.72 0.23
C LEU A 14 5.28 -5.34 1.64
N VAL A 15 6.56 -4.96 1.82
CA VAL A 15 7.12 -4.56 3.13
C VAL A 15 6.48 -3.27 3.65
N LEU A 16 6.27 -2.28 2.79
CA LEU A 16 5.56 -1.04 3.16
C LEU A 16 4.10 -1.31 3.55
N THR A 17 3.42 -2.19 2.81
CA THR A 17 2.04 -2.57 3.11
C THR A 17 1.95 -3.30 4.45
N CYS A 18 2.86 -4.24 4.73
CA CYS A 18 2.96 -4.89 6.04
C CYS A 18 3.20 -3.88 7.18
N SER A 19 4.04 -2.88 6.94
CA SER A 19 4.30 -1.80 7.91
C SER A 19 3.06 -0.94 8.15
N CYS A 20 2.29 -0.61 7.10
CA CYS A 20 1.01 0.09 7.20
C CYS A 20 -0.03 -0.71 8.01
N VAL A 21 -0.11 -2.02 7.80
CA VAL A 21 -0.98 -2.93 8.57
C VAL A 21 -0.56 -3.03 10.03
N ALA A 22 0.75 -3.18 10.31
CA ALA A 22 1.26 -3.23 11.67
C ALA A 22 0.99 -1.93 12.45
N LEU A 23 1.19 -0.78 11.80
CA LEU A 23 0.80 0.52 12.37
C LEU A 23 -0.72 0.65 12.50
N HIS A 24 -1.50 0.09 11.59
CA HIS A 24 -2.95 0.11 11.71
C HIS A 24 -3.46 -0.65 12.93
N TYR A 25 -2.86 -1.79 13.21
CA TYR A 25 -3.22 -2.62 14.36
C TYR A 25 -2.93 -1.90 15.69
N HIS A 26 -1.87 -1.08 15.72
CA HIS A 26 -1.49 -0.30 16.91
C HIS A 26 -2.25 1.02 17.06
N SER A 27 -2.69 1.62 15.96
CA SER A 27 -3.43 2.88 15.94
C SER A 27 -4.79 2.69 15.26
N TYR A 28 -5.60 1.80 15.84
CA TYR A 28 -6.95 1.54 15.35
C TYR A 28 -7.86 2.73 15.70
N ASP A 29 -8.42 3.34 14.67
CA ASP A 29 -9.34 4.46 14.77
C ASP A 29 -10.76 3.92 14.63
N SER A 30 -11.65 4.26 15.56
CA SER A 30 -12.99 3.65 15.73
C SER A 30 -14.07 4.23 14.79
N ASP A 31 -13.70 5.17 13.92
CA ASP A 31 -14.61 5.75 12.95
C ASP A 31 -14.90 4.77 11.81
N ALA A 32 -16.16 4.35 11.69
CA ALA A 32 -16.54 3.24 10.83
C ALA A 32 -16.28 3.50 9.33
N GLN A 33 -16.45 4.74 8.86
CA GLN A 33 -16.32 5.08 7.44
C GLN A 33 -14.84 5.19 7.02
N THR A 34 -14.05 5.95 7.77
CA THR A 34 -12.61 6.08 7.53
C THR A 34 -11.91 4.76 7.81
N GLY A 35 -12.30 4.07 8.88
CA GLY A 35 -11.78 2.77 9.28
C GLY A 35 -12.02 1.71 8.21
N MET A 36 -13.20 1.62 7.61
CA MET A 36 -13.52 0.61 6.59
C MET A 36 -12.69 0.79 5.31
N LEU A 37 -12.54 2.03 4.81
CA LEU A 37 -11.73 2.27 3.61
C LEU A 37 -10.25 1.97 3.86
N VAL A 38 -9.73 2.42 5.00
CA VAL A 38 -8.32 2.27 5.38
C VAL A 38 -7.98 0.81 5.69
N THR A 39 -8.80 0.10 6.49
CA THR A 39 -8.64 -1.34 6.75
C THR A 39 -8.73 -2.13 5.46
N GLY A 40 -9.75 -1.87 4.64
CA GLY A 40 -9.98 -2.55 3.37
C GLY A 40 -8.82 -2.36 2.40
N THR A 41 -8.26 -1.16 2.31
CA THR A 41 -7.09 -0.87 1.47
C THR A 41 -5.87 -1.65 1.94
N PHE A 42 -5.50 -1.55 3.22
CA PHE A 42 -4.27 -2.20 3.70
C PHE A 42 -4.38 -3.73 3.71
N VAL A 43 -5.47 -4.28 4.20
CA VAL A 43 -5.67 -5.74 4.26
C VAL A 43 -5.87 -6.31 2.85
N GLY A 44 -6.66 -5.64 2.01
CA GLY A 44 -6.89 -6.06 0.63
C GLY A 44 -5.61 -6.09 -0.19
N TYR A 45 -4.79 -5.05 -0.11
CA TYR A 45 -3.50 -5.02 -0.81
C TYR A 45 -2.46 -5.95 -0.22
N LEU A 46 -2.50 -6.24 1.08
CA LEU A 46 -1.64 -7.26 1.68
C LEU A 46 -1.90 -8.63 1.03
N ILE A 47 -3.17 -9.00 0.84
CA ILE A 47 -3.54 -10.27 0.19
C ILE A 47 -3.09 -10.28 -1.27
N ILE A 48 -3.32 -9.19 -2.01
CA ILE A 48 -2.94 -9.06 -3.42
C ILE A 48 -1.42 -9.21 -3.58
N PHE A 49 -0.62 -8.47 -2.80
CA PHE A 49 0.84 -8.55 -2.88
C PHE A 49 1.39 -9.90 -2.38
N ALA A 50 0.78 -10.51 -1.36
CA ALA A 50 1.16 -11.84 -0.93
C ALA A 50 0.92 -12.88 -2.03
N GLY A 51 -0.22 -12.80 -2.73
CA GLY A 51 -0.51 -13.64 -3.89
C GLY A 51 0.46 -13.40 -5.05
N ALA A 52 0.78 -12.14 -5.34
CA ALA A 52 1.77 -11.79 -6.35
C ALA A 52 3.16 -12.35 -6.02
N ALA A 53 3.61 -12.20 -4.77
CA ALA A 53 4.87 -12.74 -4.29
C ALA A 53 4.91 -14.27 -4.36
N ALA A 54 3.82 -14.95 -3.95
CA ALA A 54 3.69 -16.40 -4.08
C ALA A 54 3.76 -16.85 -5.55
N GLY A 55 3.12 -16.14 -6.48
CA GLY A 55 3.21 -16.40 -7.92
C GLY A 55 4.63 -16.25 -8.47
N TYR A 56 5.40 -15.27 -7.99
CA TYR A 56 6.82 -15.16 -8.32
C TYR A 56 7.66 -16.35 -7.80
N VAL A 57 7.40 -16.79 -6.56
CA VAL A 57 8.10 -17.95 -5.96
C VAL A 57 7.77 -19.25 -6.72
N MET A 58 6.52 -19.41 -7.17
CA MET A 58 6.06 -20.57 -7.95
C MET A 58 6.50 -20.54 -9.42
N GLN A 59 7.27 -19.53 -9.86
CA GLN A 59 7.67 -19.31 -11.26
C GLN A 59 6.50 -19.14 -12.25
N THR A 60 5.32 -18.81 -11.75
CA THR A 60 4.12 -18.50 -12.54
C THR A 60 3.71 -17.04 -12.30
N PRO A 61 4.51 -16.07 -12.79
CA PRO A 61 4.23 -14.66 -12.55
C PRO A 61 2.88 -14.26 -13.13
N SER A 62 2.19 -13.35 -12.43
CA SER A 62 0.91 -12.80 -12.85
C SER A 62 1.00 -12.10 -14.21
N HIS A 63 -0.09 -12.13 -14.97
CA HIS A 63 -0.17 -11.43 -16.25
C HIS A 63 0.01 -9.91 -16.07
N LYS A 64 0.86 -9.29 -16.91
CA LYS A 64 1.19 -7.85 -16.87
C LYS A 64 -0.05 -6.93 -16.79
N ARG A 65 -1.14 -7.27 -17.48
CA ARG A 65 -2.39 -6.48 -17.46
C ARG A 65 -3.07 -6.46 -16.08
N VAL A 66 -3.07 -7.60 -15.40
CA VAL A 66 -3.66 -7.75 -14.07
C VAL A 66 -2.83 -6.97 -13.05
N ASP A 67 -1.52 -7.02 -13.20
CA ASP A 67 -0.56 -6.32 -12.37
C ASP A 67 -0.73 -4.78 -12.46
N ILE A 68 -0.79 -4.23 -13.68
CA ILE A 68 -1.04 -2.79 -13.90
C ILE A 68 -2.40 -2.37 -13.32
N PHE A 69 -3.44 -3.20 -13.46
CA PHE A 69 -4.76 -2.91 -12.90
C PHE A 69 -4.71 -2.76 -11.38
N TYR A 70 -4.10 -3.73 -10.68
CA TYR A 70 -3.99 -3.68 -9.22
C TYR A 70 -3.10 -2.53 -8.75
N SER A 71 -2.01 -2.21 -9.47
CA SER A 71 -1.19 -1.04 -9.11
C SER A 71 -1.97 0.26 -9.24
N LEU A 72 -2.70 0.49 -10.35
CA LEU A 72 -3.52 1.71 -10.56
C LEU A 72 -4.60 1.89 -9.49
N VAL A 73 -5.37 0.83 -9.21
CA VAL A 73 -6.38 0.84 -8.15
C VAL A 73 -5.72 1.09 -6.78
N GLY A 74 -4.50 0.60 -6.61
CA GLY A 74 -3.75 0.70 -5.36
C GLY A 74 -3.30 2.12 -5.11
N VAL A 75 -2.81 2.81 -6.14
CA VAL A 75 -2.51 4.24 -6.05
C VAL A 75 -3.73 5.02 -5.55
N ALA A 76 -4.90 4.82 -6.18
CA ALA A 76 -6.11 5.55 -5.80
C ALA A 76 -6.47 5.27 -4.33
N LEU A 77 -6.52 4.00 -3.92
CA LEU A 77 -6.94 3.62 -2.57
C LEU A 77 -5.93 4.02 -1.49
N PHE A 78 -4.62 3.86 -1.72
CA PHE A 78 -3.58 4.25 -0.77
C PHE A 78 -3.48 5.77 -0.61
N VAL A 79 -3.60 6.53 -1.71
CA VAL A 79 -3.58 8.00 -1.67
C VAL A 79 -4.84 8.53 -0.99
N SER A 80 -6.03 8.01 -1.34
CA SER A 80 -7.28 8.39 -0.66
C SER A 80 -7.24 8.05 0.83
N SER A 81 -6.78 6.85 1.20
CA SER A 81 -6.63 6.45 2.60
C SER A 81 -5.64 7.33 3.36
N GLY A 82 -4.49 7.66 2.76
CA GLY A 82 -3.50 8.56 3.35
C GLY A 82 -4.05 9.98 3.54
N ALA A 83 -4.74 10.52 2.53
CA ALA A 83 -5.33 11.85 2.59
C ALA A 83 -6.40 11.96 3.69
N LEU A 84 -7.27 10.95 3.84
CA LEU A 84 -8.27 10.93 4.90
C LEU A 84 -7.67 10.86 6.31
N ILE A 85 -6.59 10.09 6.50
CA ILE A 85 -5.89 10.02 7.79
C ILE A 85 -5.23 11.39 8.10
N ILE A 86 -4.65 12.06 7.10
CA ILE A 86 -4.07 13.40 7.29
C ILE A 86 -5.17 14.39 7.67
N ASP A 87 -6.26 14.46 6.91
CA ASP A 87 -7.35 15.42 7.15
C ASP A 87 -7.93 15.28 8.57
N LYS A 88 -8.12 14.03 9.01
CA LYS A 88 -8.66 13.72 10.33
C LYS A 88 -7.72 14.05 11.49
N TYR A 89 -6.41 13.84 11.31
CA TYR A 89 -5.42 14.00 12.38
C TYR A 89 -4.61 15.30 12.31
N GLN A 90 -4.70 16.12 11.24
CA GLN A 90 -3.94 17.37 11.16
C GLN A 90 -4.39 18.41 12.19
N ASN A 91 -5.68 18.42 12.52
CA ASN A 91 -6.27 19.37 13.48
C ASN A 91 -6.39 18.80 14.91
N ALA A 92 -5.94 17.56 15.13
CA ALA A 92 -5.99 16.94 16.44
C ALA A 92 -4.89 17.48 17.38
N SER A 93 -5.22 17.60 18.67
CA SER A 93 -4.29 18.06 19.71
C SER A 93 -3.03 17.18 19.78
N LYS A 94 -1.88 17.77 20.12
CA LYS A 94 -0.57 17.08 20.18
C LYS A 94 -0.67 15.87 21.13
N SER A 95 -0.58 14.68 20.57
CA SER A 95 -0.54 13.41 21.30
C SER A 95 0.29 12.42 20.47
N ASP A 96 1.03 11.52 21.12
CA ASP A 96 1.79 10.44 20.45
C ASP A 96 0.93 9.60 19.49
N TRP A 97 -0.38 9.54 19.76
CA TRP A 97 -1.37 8.92 18.89
C TRP A 97 -1.50 9.60 17.54
N ARG A 98 -1.40 10.93 17.51
CA ARG A 98 -1.50 11.73 16.29
C ARG A 98 -0.27 11.52 15.40
N ASP A 99 0.92 11.55 15.99
CA ASP A 99 2.17 11.44 15.24
C ASP A 99 2.35 10.03 14.65
N LYS A 100 1.88 8.98 15.33
CA LYS A 100 1.80 7.61 14.77
C LYS A 100 0.83 7.51 13.59
N ASN A 101 -0.34 8.15 13.67
CA ASN A 101 -1.32 8.14 12.58
C ASN A 101 -0.84 8.95 11.36
N LEU A 102 -0.18 10.09 11.58
CA LEU A 102 0.45 10.87 10.51
C LEU A 102 1.61 10.11 9.84
N ALA A 103 2.43 9.39 10.63
CA ALA A 103 3.48 8.53 10.08
C ALA A 103 2.90 7.38 9.23
N LYS A 104 1.78 6.81 9.64
CA LYS A 104 1.05 5.81 8.86
C LYS A 104 0.50 6.39 7.56
N ALA A 105 -0.03 7.61 7.61
CA ALA A 105 -0.56 8.29 6.44
C ALA A 105 0.54 8.61 5.41
N SER A 106 1.70 9.07 5.87
CA SER A 106 2.84 9.33 4.98
C SER A 106 3.36 8.04 4.34
N LEU A 107 3.46 6.94 5.10
CA LEU A 107 3.80 5.62 4.56
C LEU A 107 2.79 5.15 3.50
N ALA A 108 1.49 5.37 3.72
CA ALA A 108 0.45 5.03 2.75
C ALA A 108 0.61 5.82 1.44
N ILE A 109 0.88 7.14 1.52
CA ILE A 109 1.12 7.96 0.33
C ILE A 109 2.39 7.53 -0.40
N ILE A 110 3.47 7.23 0.32
CA ILE A 110 4.72 6.72 -0.27
C ILE A 110 4.46 5.40 -1.00
N ASN A 111 3.67 4.50 -0.41
CA ASN A 111 3.32 3.23 -1.03
C ASN A 111 2.46 3.43 -2.29
N GLY A 112 1.53 4.39 -2.27
CA GLY A 112 0.79 4.80 -3.46
C GLY A 112 1.69 5.33 -4.57
N ALA A 113 2.73 6.11 -4.24
CA ALA A 113 3.69 6.60 -5.22
C ALA A 113 4.55 5.46 -5.82
N LEU A 114 4.97 4.50 -4.99
CA LEU A 114 5.70 3.31 -5.45
C LEU A 114 4.87 2.47 -6.42
N LEU A 115 3.59 2.24 -6.11
CA LEU A 115 2.66 1.54 -7.00
C LEU A 115 2.51 2.22 -8.36
N LEU A 116 2.53 3.56 -8.37
CA LEU A 116 2.47 4.34 -9.60
C LEU A 116 3.76 4.14 -10.43
N ILE A 117 4.92 4.15 -9.78
CA ILE A 117 6.21 3.86 -10.42
C ILE A 117 6.23 2.44 -10.96
N ASP A 118 5.76 1.46 -10.20
CA ASP A 118 5.69 0.05 -10.63
C ASP A 118 4.76 -0.13 -11.83
N ALA A 119 3.58 0.52 -11.83
CA ALA A 119 2.67 0.50 -12.98
C ALA A 119 3.33 1.05 -14.25
N VAL A 120 4.05 2.18 -14.15
CA VAL A 120 4.75 2.81 -15.28
C VAL A 120 5.91 1.95 -15.77
N LEU A 121 6.68 1.34 -14.86
CA LEU A 121 7.79 0.46 -15.20
C LEU A 121 7.30 -0.85 -15.81
N THR A 122 6.22 -1.42 -15.31
CA THR A 122 5.58 -2.62 -15.87
C THR A 122 5.03 -2.36 -17.28
N GLN A 123 4.51 -1.16 -17.53
CA GLN A 123 4.08 -0.76 -18.88
C GLN A 123 5.26 -0.54 -19.84
N ARG A 124 6.40 -0.01 -19.37
CA ARG A 124 7.58 0.32 -20.20
C ARG A 124 8.56 -0.85 -20.40
N GLY A 125 8.71 -1.74 -19.41
CA GLY A 125 9.52 -2.97 -19.47
C GLY A 125 8.79 -4.14 -20.15
N GLY A 126 7.94 -3.80 -21.12
CA GLY A 126 7.12 -4.67 -21.97
C GLY A 126 7.95 -5.62 -22.80
#